data_AF-M5BSZ1-F1
#
_entry.id   AF-M5BSZ1-F1
#
_cell.length_a   1.000
_cell.length_b   1.000
_cell.length_c   1.000
_cell.angle_alpha   90.00
_cell.angle_beta   90.00
_cell.angle_gamma   90.00
#
_symmetry.space_group_name_H-M   'P 1'
#
loop_
_entity.id
_entity.type
_entity.pdbx_description
1 polymer ?
#
loop_
_entity_poly.entity_id
_entity_poly.type
_entity_poly.pdbx_seq_one_letter_code
_entity_poly.pdbx_strand_id
1 'polypeptide(L)'
;MAHLPYAPPSQVATRLCPPCATNDKTNSPHSPSVVRELLTPYVIFVLLISGLGHKEWRFVIYVVPMINVAAAVGAKRLIAFPTGFLRALGQLVVLGLVVGNIAATLLLTAISRTNYPGGKALEFVNSLPPSSGPRTSVWIDNLAAQTGASLFTQAHSPPYFNTSSSSDSWAYSKDPNPTSYDQFTYLVVEDPTAYPTEKWNFVGSVEAFERVDIKRLRVMTKPTLFVLRNKAGAR
;
A
#
# COMPACT_ATOMS: atom_id res chain seq x y z
N MET A 1 76.02 30.26 -32.23
CA MET A 1 74.99 29.79 -33.17
C MET A 1 73.95 29.03 -32.38
N ALA A 2 72.65 29.24 -32.41
CA ALA A 2 71.78 30.36 -32.74
C ALA A 2 70.44 29.96 -32.07
N HIS A 3 69.78 30.89 -31.39
CA HIS A 3 68.42 30.70 -30.87
C HIS A 3 67.43 30.56 -32.03
N LEU A 4 66.52 29.58 -31.95
CA LEU A 4 65.18 29.67 -32.55
C LEU A 4 64.13 29.09 -31.57
N PRO A 5 62.94 29.71 -31.46
CA PRO A 5 62.03 29.53 -30.34
C PRO A 5 61.05 28.37 -30.56
N TYR A 6 60.69 27.68 -29.47
CA TYR A 6 59.55 26.77 -29.45
C TYR A 6 58.26 27.59 -29.35
N ALA A 7 57.42 27.50 -30.39
CA ALA A 7 56.11 28.12 -30.45
C ALA A 7 55.08 27.32 -29.61
N PRO A 8 54.18 27.97 -28.86
CA PRO A 8 53.13 27.27 -28.11
C PRO A 8 51.95 26.93 -29.04
N PRO A 9 51.34 25.73 -28.95
CA PRO A 9 50.06 25.50 -29.58
C PRO A 9 48.94 26.14 -28.75
N SER A 10 48.38 27.19 -29.34
CA SER A 10 46.95 27.52 -29.43
C SER A 10 46.10 27.54 -28.15
N GLN A 11 45.62 28.76 -27.88
CA GLN A 11 44.40 29.03 -27.13
C GLN A 11 43.22 28.21 -27.66
N VAL A 12 42.64 27.37 -26.80
CA VAL A 12 41.26 26.91 -26.95
C VAL A 12 40.54 27.11 -25.63
N ALA A 13 39.66 28.12 -25.65
CA ALA A 13 38.47 28.25 -24.82
C ALA A 13 38.63 28.15 -23.30
N THR A 14 39.11 29.22 -22.66
CA THR A 14 38.79 29.51 -21.25
C THR A 14 38.05 30.84 -21.15
N ARG A 15 36.89 30.93 -21.82
CA ARG A 15 35.92 32.01 -21.59
C ARG A 15 34.52 31.45 -21.71
N LEU A 16 33.96 31.00 -20.58
CA LEU A 16 32.53 30.99 -20.27
C LEU A 16 32.32 30.38 -18.88
N CYS A 17 32.83 31.06 -17.86
CA CYS A 17 32.24 30.95 -16.54
C CYS A 17 32.26 32.36 -15.94
N PRO A 18 31.13 33.08 -15.85
CA PRO A 18 31.10 34.27 -15.02
C PRO A 18 31.39 33.81 -13.58
N PRO A 19 32.12 34.60 -12.78
CA PRO A 19 32.26 34.30 -11.36
C PRO A 19 30.85 34.34 -10.78
N CYS A 20 30.28 33.17 -10.51
CA CYS A 20 29.07 33.08 -9.72
C CYS A 20 29.49 33.51 -8.32
N ALA A 21 29.30 34.79 -8.01
CA ALA A 21 29.29 35.29 -6.66
C ALA A 21 28.10 34.63 -5.97
N THR A 22 28.27 33.39 -5.53
CA THR A 22 27.32 32.72 -4.67
C THR A 22 27.37 33.47 -3.35
N ASN A 23 26.40 34.36 -3.14
CA ASN A 23 26.02 34.77 -1.80
C ASN A 23 25.75 33.47 -1.02
N ASP A 24 26.71 33.04 -0.21
CA ASP A 24 26.73 31.74 0.49
C ASP A 24 25.50 31.53 1.40
N LYS A 25 24.76 32.61 1.69
CA LYS A 25 23.49 32.57 2.44
C LYS A 25 22.29 32.10 1.61
N THR A 26 22.29 32.23 0.28
CA THR A 26 21.13 31.85 -0.56
C THR A 26 21.09 30.36 -0.89
N ASN A 27 22.22 29.67 -0.77
CA ASN A 27 22.37 28.24 -1.07
C ASN A 27 22.30 27.35 0.17
N SER A 28 21.88 27.89 1.33
CA SER A 28 21.63 27.03 2.49
C SER A 28 20.47 26.08 2.16
N PRO A 29 20.64 24.75 2.34
CA PRO A 29 19.61 23.75 2.02
C PRO A 29 18.32 23.94 2.83
N HIS A 30 18.33 24.84 3.81
CA HIS A 30 17.18 25.21 4.63
C HIS A 30 16.60 26.57 4.28
N SER A 31 16.94 27.18 3.12
CA SER A 31 16.35 28.45 2.66
C SER A 31 14.90 28.27 2.18
N PRO A 32 13.98 29.23 2.42
CA PRO A 32 12.60 29.16 1.93
C PRO A 32 12.50 29.06 0.40
N SER A 33 13.46 29.66 -0.31
CA SER A 33 13.52 29.65 -1.77
C SER A 33 13.75 28.24 -2.32
N VAL A 34 14.68 27.49 -1.73
CA VAL A 34 15.03 26.12 -2.15
C VAL A 34 13.84 25.16 -1.98
N VAL A 35 13.13 25.27 -0.85
CA VAL A 35 11.93 24.43 -0.61
C VAL A 35 10.80 24.77 -1.59
N ARG A 36 10.61 26.06 -1.91
CA ARG A 36 9.61 26.50 -2.89
C ARG A 36 9.95 26.00 -4.30
N GLU A 37 11.21 26.12 -4.71
CA GLU A 37 11.69 25.62 -6.00
C GLU A 37 11.52 24.10 -6.10
N LEU A 38 11.86 23.36 -5.03
CA LEU A 38 11.65 21.92 -4.95
C LEU A 38 10.17 21.54 -5.09
N LEU A 39 9.25 22.19 -4.38
CA LEU A 39 7.83 21.80 -4.35
C LEU A 39 7.03 22.25 -5.58
N THR A 40 7.45 23.32 -6.25
CA THR A 40 6.73 23.91 -7.39
C THR A 40 6.33 22.89 -8.47
N PRO A 41 7.24 22.07 -9.04
CA PRO A 41 6.86 21.09 -10.06
C PRO A 41 5.85 20.05 -9.54
N TYR A 42 5.94 19.67 -8.26
CA TYR A 42 5.03 18.69 -7.67
C TYR A 42 3.64 19.27 -7.41
N VAL A 43 3.54 20.53 -6.98
CA VAL A 43 2.25 21.22 -6.84
C VAL A 43 1.59 21.38 -8.21
N ILE A 44 2.34 21.82 -9.22
CA ILE A 44 1.85 21.92 -10.60
C ILE A 44 1.38 20.54 -11.09
N PHE A 45 2.18 19.50 -10.88
CA PHE A 45 1.81 18.14 -11.24
C PHE A 45 0.48 17.71 -10.59
N VAL A 46 0.33 17.87 -9.27
CA VAL A 46 -0.92 17.53 -8.55
C VAL A 46 -2.12 18.31 -9.12
N LEU A 47 -1.95 19.61 -9.39
CA LEU A 47 -3.01 20.43 -9.97
C LEU A 47 -3.45 19.94 -11.35
N LEU A 48 -2.49 19.59 -12.22
CA LEU A 48 -2.77 19.05 -13.55
C LEU A 48 -3.50 17.70 -13.46
N ILE A 49 -2.98 16.76 -12.66
CA ILE A 49 -3.59 15.43 -12.55
C ILE A 49 -4.92 15.44 -11.78
N SER A 50 -5.22 16.49 -11.01
CA SER A 50 -6.53 16.66 -10.36
C SER A 50 -7.67 16.77 -11.38
N GLY A 51 -7.38 17.20 -12.61
CA GLY A 51 -8.32 17.27 -13.72
C GLY A 51 -8.66 15.93 -14.38
N LEU A 52 -8.01 14.82 -14.00
CA LEU A 52 -8.35 13.50 -14.54
C LEU A 52 -9.69 13.00 -13.98
N GLY A 53 -10.53 12.47 -14.88
CA GLY A 53 -11.79 11.80 -14.52
C GLY A 53 -11.56 10.52 -13.71
N HIS A 54 -10.51 9.77 -14.05
CA HIS A 54 -10.07 8.61 -13.30
C HIS A 54 -9.03 9.01 -12.25
N LYS A 55 -9.25 8.69 -10.97
CA LYS A 55 -8.33 9.01 -9.87
C LYS A 55 -7.80 7.74 -9.24
N GLU A 56 -6.49 7.64 -9.14
CA GLU A 56 -5.82 6.56 -8.42
C GLU A 56 -4.75 7.14 -7.50
N TRP A 57 -4.58 6.50 -6.35
CA TRP A 57 -3.52 6.86 -5.41
C TRP A 57 -2.12 6.83 -6.05
N ARG A 58 -1.89 5.89 -6.98
CA ARG A 58 -0.59 5.76 -7.66
C ARG A 58 -0.20 6.97 -8.49
N PHE A 59 -1.14 7.86 -8.85
CA PHE A 59 -0.80 9.07 -9.59
C PHE A 59 -0.11 10.11 -8.70
N VAL A 60 -0.45 10.19 -7.41
CA VAL A 60 0.07 11.21 -6.49
C VAL A 60 1.19 10.73 -5.56
N ILE A 61 1.39 9.40 -5.43
CA ILE A 61 2.31 8.82 -4.44
C ILE A 61 3.75 9.36 -4.56
N TYR A 62 4.18 9.74 -5.77
CA TYR A 62 5.53 10.25 -6.03
C TYR A 62 5.78 11.67 -5.47
N VAL A 63 4.73 12.40 -5.11
CA VAL A 63 4.81 13.73 -4.51
C VAL A 63 5.11 13.64 -3.01
N VAL A 64 4.71 12.53 -2.37
CA VAL A 64 4.80 12.34 -0.91
C VAL A 64 6.23 12.49 -0.38
N PRO A 65 7.28 11.86 -0.95
CA PRO A 65 8.65 12.04 -0.46
C PRO A 65 9.11 13.50 -0.44
N MET A 66 8.66 14.30 -1.40
CA MET A 66 9.10 15.70 -1.56
C MET A 66 8.39 16.62 -0.58
N ILE A 67 7.10 16.36 -0.31
CA ILE A 67 6.39 17.00 0.79
C ILE A 67 7.04 16.66 2.13
N ASN A 68 7.50 15.42 2.33
CA ASN A 68 8.19 15.02 3.56
C ASN A 68 9.53 15.77 3.75
N VAL A 69 10.30 15.98 2.68
CA VAL A 69 11.52 16.81 2.72
C VAL A 69 11.19 18.24 3.14
N ALA A 70 10.17 18.84 2.54
CA ALA A 70 9.73 20.19 2.90
C ALA A 70 9.25 20.28 4.37
N ALA A 71 8.49 19.28 4.82
CA ALA A 71 8.03 19.17 6.20
C ALA A 71 9.21 19.05 7.19
N ALA A 72 10.24 18.27 6.85
CA ALA A 72 11.45 18.13 7.67
C ALA A 72 12.23 19.46 7.78
N VAL A 73 12.36 20.21 6.68
CA VAL A 73 12.96 21.55 6.71
C VAL A 73 12.13 22.50 7.59
N GLY A 74 10.80 22.45 7.49
CA GLY A 74 9.89 23.21 8.34
C GLY A 74 10.05 22.89 9.83
N ALA A 75 10.07 21.60 10.17
CA ALA A 75 10.28 21.13 11.54
C ALA A 75 11.64 21.58 12.09
N LYS A 76 12.72 21.49 11.29
CA LYS A 76 14.05 21.99 11.67
C LYS A 76 14.01 23.48 12.01
N ARG A 77 13.31 24.30 11.23
CA ARG A 77 13.19 25.74 11.51
C ARG A 77 12.40 26.02 12.79
N LEU A 78 11.29 25.32 13.02
CA LEU A 78 10.47 25.48 14.23
C LEU A 78 11.26 25.15 15.50
N ILE A 79 12.07 24.10 15.49
CA ILE A 79 12.91 23.71 16.64
C ILE A 79 14.10 24.67 16.82
N ALA A 80 14.56 25.31 15.75
CA ALA A 80 15.69 26.23 15.75
C ALA A 80 15.32 27.68 16.12
N PHE A 81 14.10 27.96 16.57
CA PHE A 81 13.74 29.28 17.06
C PHE A 81 14.66 29.72 18.22
N PRO A 82 14.92 31.04 18.37
CA PRO A 82 15.68 31.56 19.49
C PRO A 82 15.02 31.21 20.82
N THR A 83 15.82 31.10 21.88
CA THR A 83 15.36 30.71 23.23
C THR A 83 14.17 31.55 23.70
N GLY A 84 13.21 30.90 24.36
CA GLY A 84 11.99 31.53 24.86
C GLY A 84 10.72 30.81 24.44
N PHE A 85 9.59 31.49 24.57
CA PHE A 85 8.25 30.92 24.32
C PHE A 85 8.11 30.33 22.90
N LEU A 86 8.60 31.01 21.87
CA LEU A 86 8.47 30.56 20.48
C LEU A 86 9.20 29.24 20.23
N ARG A 87 10.38 29.02 20.84
CA ARG A 87 11.10 27.75 20.74
C ARG A 87 10.36 26.63 21.45
N ALA A 88 9.86 26.88 22.67
CA ALA A 88 9.07 25.90 23.39
C ALA A 88 7.80 25.50 22.61
N LEU A 89 7.10 26.50 22.06
CA LEU A 89 5.93 26.28 21.20
C LEU A 89 6.29 25.51 19.93
N GLY A 90 7.36 25.87 19.24
CA GLY A 90 7.83 25.19 18.03
C GLY A 90 8.20 23.72 18.29
N GLN A 91 8.89 23.44 19.39
CA GLN A 91 9.20 22.08 19.83
C GLN A 91 7.94 21.29 20.17
N LEU A 92 6.98 21.90 20.89
CA LEU A 92 5.70 21.28 21.23
C LEU A 92 4.88 20.96 19.97
N VAL A 93 4.87 21.86 18.98
CA VAL A 93 4.19 21.64 17.69
C VAL A 93 4.82 20.46 16.95
N VAL A 94 6.15 20.41 16.82
CA VAL A 94 6.81 19.29 16.14
C VAL A 94 6.59 17.97 16.88
N LEU A 95 6.71 17.97 18.21
CA LEU A 95 6.40 16.79 19.02
C LEU A 95 4.95 16.34 18.82
N GLY A 96 4.00 17.27 18.85
CA GLY A 96 2.59 17.00 18.61
C GLY A 96 2.32 16.43 17.23
N LEU A 97 2.99 16.92 16.18
CA LEU A 97 2.90 16.37 14.83
C LEU A 97 3.44 14.93 14.76
N VAL A 98 4.56 14.64 15.42
CA VAL A 98 5.14 13.29 15.47
C VAL A 98 4.22 12.33 16.21
N VAL A 99 3.78 12.69 17.41
CA VAL A 99 2.87 11.86 18.21
C VAL A 99 1.53 11.67 17.49
N GLY A 100 0.99 12.74 16.91
CA GLY A 100 -0.23 12.69 16.11
C GLY A 100 -0.10 11.80 14.88
N ASN A 101 1.04 11.82 14.19
CA ASN A 101 1.30 10.95 13.04
C ASN A 101 1.38 9.47 13.45
N ILE A 102 2.04 9.16 14.57
CA ILE A 102 2.09 7.80 15.12
C ILE A 102 0.67 7.33 15.49
N ALA A 103 -0.08 8.14 16.23
CA ALA A 103 -1.45 7.81 16.63
C ALA A 103 -2.37 7.60 15.41
N ALA A 104 -2.30 8.50 14.43
CA ALA A 104 -3.04 8.37 13.18
C ALA A 104 -2.64 7.10 12.42
N THR A 105 -1.34 6.80 12.33
CA THR A 105 -0.85 5.58 11.67
C THR A 105 -1.38 4.34 12.35
N LEU A 106 -1.28 4.23 13.68
CA LEU A 106 -1.81 3.09 14.44
C LEU A 106 -3.32 2.93 14.24
N LEU A 107 -4.08 4.03 14.30
CA LEU A 107 -5.52 4.02 14.07
C LEU A 107 -5.87 3.58 12.65
N LEU A 108 -5.27 4.20 11.64
CA LEU A 108 -5.54 3.90 10.23
C LEU A 108 -5.09 2.47 9.88
N THR A 109 -3.99 1.96 10.46
CA THR A 109 -3.57 0.56 10.31
C THR A 109 -4.55 -0.39 11.00
N ALA A 110 -5.04 -0.05 12.20
CA ALA A 110 -6.03 -0.86 12.91
C ALA A 110 -7.37 -0.94 12.16
N ILE A 111 -7.72 0.10 11.40
CA ILE A 111 -8.87 0.12 10.49
C ILE A 111 -8.55 -0.63 9.20
N SER A 112 -7.40 -0.36 8.56
CA SER A 112 -7.08 -0.92 7.24
C SER A 112 -6.96 -2.44 7.24
N ARG A 113 -6.60 -3.06 8.37
CA ARG A 113 -6.58 -4.52 8.52
C ARG A 113 -7.94 -5.17 8.23
N THR A 114 -9.07 -4.46 8.42
CA THR A 114 -10.41 -5.00 8.15
C THR A 114 -10.82 -4.87 6.68
N ASN A 115 -9.98 -4.27 5.83
CA ASN A 115 -10.17 -4.20 4.37
C ASN A 115 -9.60 -5.41 3.61
N TYR A 116 -9.12 -6.44 4.32
CA TYR A 116 -8.56 -7.65 3.71
C TYR A 116 -9.36 -8.93 4.02
N PRO A 117 -10.70 -8.95 3.83
CA PRO A 117 -11.52 -10.13 4.11
C PRO A 117 -11.15 -11.35 3.26
N GLY A 118 -10.63 -11.18 2.04
CA GLY A 118 -10.20 -12.31 1.19
C GLY A 118 -9.05 -13.12 1.80
N GLY A 119 -8.12 -12.44 2.48
CA GLY A 119 -7.06 -13.11 3.24
C GLY A 119 -7.64 -13.93 4.40
N LYS A 120 -8.59 -13.36 5.14
CA LYS A 120 -9.32 -14.04 6.22
C LYS A 120 -10.20 -15.19 5.73
N ALA A 121 -10.78 -15.07 4.54
CA ALA A 121 -11.55 -16.14 3.91
C ALA A 121 -10.68 -17.34 3.55
N LEU A 122 -9.47 -17.12 3.03
CA LEU A 122 -8.54 -18.22 2.80
C LEU A 122 -7.99 -18.82 4.10
N GLU A 123 -7.70 -18.01 5.12
CA GLU A 123 -7.36 -18.52 6.47
C GLU A 123 -8.47 -19.44 7.01
N PHE A 124 -9.73 -19.01 6.90
CA PHE A 124 -10.88 -19.81 7.30
C PHE A 124 -11.00 -21.09 6.48
N VAL A 125 -10.95 -21.01 5.15
CA VAL A 125 -10.99 -22.18 4.26
C VAL A 125 -9.86 -23.16 4.55
N ASN A 126 -8.64 -22.69 4.82
CA ASN A 126 -7.51 -23.56 5.16
C ASN A 126 -7.70 -24.29 6.50
N SER A 127 -8.55 -23.78 7.40
CA SER A 127 -8.88 -24.47 8.65
C SER A 127 -9.98 -25.53 8.49
N LEU A 128 -10.65 -25.57 7.34
CA LEU A 128 -11.71 -26.54 7.06
C LEU A 128 -11.11 -27.90 6.65
N PRO A 129 -11.81 -29.00 6.91
CA PRO A 129 -11.33 -30.32 6.52
C PRO A 129 -11.19 -30.42 4.99
N PRO A 130 -10.20 -31.16 4.48
CA PRO A 130 -10.10 -31.44 3.06
C PRO A 130 -11.33 -32.23 2.57
N SER A 131 -11.49 -32.28 1.25
CA SER A 131 -12.45 -33.16 0.58
C SER A 131 -12.16 -34.63 0.92
N SER A 132 -13.20 -35.47 1.01
CA SER A 132 -13.04 -36.93 1.08
C SER A 132 -12.50 -37.52 -0.24
N GLY A 133 -12.55 -36.74 -1.33
CA GLY A 133 -12.05 -37.12 -2.65
C GLY A 133 -10.54 -36.92 -2.83
N PRO A 134 -10.01 -37.13 -4.05
CA PRO A 134 -8.58 -37.11 -4.33
C PRO A 134 -7.95 -35.70 -4.28
N ARG A 135 -8.76 -34.64 -4.34
CA ARG A 135 -8.29 -33.25 -4.39
C ARG A 135 -9.30 -32.31 -3.73
N THR A 136 -8.81 -31.37 -2.91
CA THR A 136 -9.59 -30.23 -2.40
C THR A 136 -9.43 -29.06 -3.35
N SER A 137 -10.52 -28.59 -3.95
CA SER A 137 -10.51 -27.50 -4.91
C SER A 137 -11.28 -26.29 -4.35
N VAL A 138 -10.67 -25.11 -4.41
CA VAL A 138 -11.23 -23.86 -3.88
C VAL A 138 -11.36 -22.87 -5.04
N TRP A 139 -12.56 -22.36 -5.27
CA TRP A 139 -12.76 -21.20 -6.14
C TRP A 139 -12.80 -19.92 -5.33
N ILE A 140 -12.16 -18.87 -5.84
CA ILE A 140 -11.96 -17.60 -5.17
C ILE A 140 -12.56 -16.51 -6.05
N ASP A 141 -13.61 -15.87 -5.54
CA ASP A 141 -14.28 -14.75 -6.21
C ASP A 141 -13.38 -13.51 -6.32
N ASN A 142 -13.77 -12.59 -7.20
CA ASN A 142 -13.04 -11.37 -7.51
C ASN A 142 -12.81 -10.50 -6.26
N LEU A 143 -13.83 -10.21 -5.43
CA LEU A 143 -13.61 -9.44 -4.20
C LEU A 143 -12.62 -10.14 -3.26
N ALA A 144 -12.70 -11.46 -3.12
CA ALA A 144 -11.74 -12.20 -2.29
C ALA A 144 -10.31 -12.07 -2.86
N ALA A 145 -10.15 -12.21 -4.18
CA ALA A 145 -8.87 -12.03 -4.86
C ALA A 145 -8.30 -10.61 -4.69
N GLN A 146 -9.14 -9.58 -4.76
CA GLN A 146 -8.76 -8.17 -4.58
C GLN A 146 -8.48 -7.79 -3.13
N THR A 147 -8.95 -8.58 -2.16
CA THR A 147 -8.86 -8.28 -0.73
C THR A 147 -8.01 -9.27 0.06
N GLY A 148 -6.98 -9.82 -0.57
CA GLY A 148 -5.90 -10.56 0.13
C GLY A 148 -5.91 -12.07 -0.03
N ALA A 149 -6.79 -12.65 -0.85
CA ALA A 149 -6.64 -14.04 -1.29
C ALA A 149 -5.48 -14.12 -2.30
N SER A 150 -4.28 -14.45 -1.83
CA SER A 150 -3.01 -14.43 -2.56
C SER A 150 -2.30 -15.79 -2.46
N LEU A 151 -1.20 -15.97 -3.17
CA LEU A 151 -0.39 -17.20 -3.06
C LEU A 151 0.13 -17.43 -1.63
N PHE A 152 0.42 -16.35 -0.88
CA PHE A 152 0.87 -16.45 0.52
C PHE A 152 -0.21 -16.96 1.48
N THR A 153 -1.49 -16.83 1.11
CA THR A 153 -2.62 -17.31 1.91
C THR A 153 -3.13 -18.69 1.48
N GLN A 154 -2.48 -19.32 0.50
CA GLN A 154 -2.74 -20.70 0.08
C GLN A 154 -1.84 -21.67 0.88
N ALA A 155 -2.21 -21.96 2.13
CA ALA A 155 -1.38 -22.75 3.05
C ALA A 155 -1.07 -24.18 2.55
N HIS A 156 -1.88 -24.69 1.62
CA HIS A 156 -1.76 -26.02 1.03
C HIS A 156 -1.14 -26.01 -0.39
N SER A 157 -0.54 -24.89 -0.81
CA SER A 157 0.21 -24.77 -2.06
C SER A 157 1.72 -24.78 -1.84
N PRO A 158 2.53 -25.33 -2.76
CA PRO A 158 3.99 -25.24 -2.69
C PRO A 158 4.48 -23.78 -2.87
N PRO A 159 5.62 -23.40 -2.28
CA PRO A 159 6.49 -24.21 -1.41
C PRO A 159 5.86 -24.45 -0.04
N TYR A 160 5.89 -25.69 0.43
CA TYR A 160 5.38 -26.05 1.75
C TYR A 160 6.39 -25.60 2.81
N PHE A 161 6.05 -24.56 3.56
CA PHE A 161 6.90 -24.06 4.65
C PHE A 161 6.83 -24.94 5.92
N ASN A 162 5.87 -25.87 5.99
CA ASN A 162 5.73 -26.81 7.09
C ASN A 162 5.75 -28.26 6.54
N THR A 163 6.72 -29.06 6.96
CA THR A 163 6.96 -30.43 6.50
C THR A 163 5.87 -31.43 6.92
N SER A 164 4.96 -31.03 7.82
CA SER A 164 3.80 -31.83 8.23
C SER A 164 2.62 -31.73 7.26
N SER A 165 2.65 -30.79 6.31
CA SER A 165 1.66 -30.64 5.24
C SER A 165 1.91 -31.71 4.18
N SER A 166 1.74 -32.98 4.55
CA SER A 166 1.68 -34.08 3.60
C SER A 166 0.65 -33.74 2.54
N SER A 167 1.13 -33.49 1.31
CA SER A 167 0.52 -33.52 -0.02
C SER A 167 -0.98 -33.81 -0.20
N ASP A 168 -1.86 -33.30 0.65
CA ASP A 168 -3.27 -33.17 0.32
C ASP A 168 -3.31 -32.26 -0.88
N SER A 169 -3.75 -32.79 -2.02
CA SER A 169 -3.75 -32.04 -3.26
C SER A 169 -4.80 -30.93 -3.11
N TRP A 170 -4.35 -29.71 -2.87
CA TRP A 170 -5.22 -28.53 -2.93
C TRP A 170 -5.05 -27.85 -4.29
N ALA A 171 -6.14 -27.34 -4.85
CA ALA A 171 -6.16 -26.46 -6.01
C ALA A 171 -6.91 -25.19 -5.65
N TYR A 172 -6.36 -24.05 -6.03
CA TYR A 172 -7.01 -22.76 -5.90
C TYR A 172 -7.19 -22.18 -7.29
N SER A 173 -8.44 -21.83 -7.65
CA SER A 173 -8.75 -21.18 -8.92
C SER A 173 -9.33 -19.78 -8.67
N LYS A 174 -8.91 -18.84 -9.52
CA LYS A 174 -9.45 -17.48 -9.63
C LYS A 174 -10.01 -17.22 -11.03
N ASP A 175 -10.30 -18.30 -11.76
CA ASP A 175 -10.90 -18.17 -13.07
C ASP A 175 -12.22 -17.39 -12.94
N PRO A 176 -12.37 -16.22 -13.58
CA PRO A 176 -13.58 -15.43 -13.48
C PRO A 176 -14.78 -16.11 -14.15
N ASN A 177 -14.55 -17.09 -15.05
CA ASN A 177 -15.61 -17.75 -15.82
C ASN A 177 -15.42 -19.28 -15.84
N PRO A 178 -15.49 -19.96 -14.69
CA PRO A 178 -15.33 -21.41 -14.67
C PRO A 178 -16.50 -22.07 -15.41
N THR A 179 -16.21 -23.09 -16.23
CA THR A 179 -17.24 -23.83 -16.98
C THR A 179 -18.31 -24.45 -16.08
N SER A 180 -17.92 -24.86 -14.86
CA SER A 180 -18.83 -25.29 -13.81
C SER A 180 -18.22 -25.05 -12.44
N TYR A 181 -19.06 -24.69 -11.48
CA TYR A 181 -18.69 -24.59 -10.07
C TYR A 181 -18.70 -25.95 -9.36
N ASP A 182 -19.36 -26.96 -9.94
CA ASP A 182 -19.55 -28.28 -9.31
C ASP A 182 -18.23 -29.04 -9.10
N GLN A 183 -17.16 -28.66 -9.81
CA GLN A 183 -15.81 -29.21 -9.66
C GLN A 183 -15.08 -28.72 -8.39
N PHE A 184 -15.60 -27.67 -7.74
CA PHE A 184 -14.99 -27.09 -6.55
C PHE A 184 -15.54 -27.76 -5.27
N THR A 185 -14.65 -27.98 -4.31
CA THR A 185 -14.99 -28.41 -2.95
C THR A 185 -15.52 -27.23 -2.14
N TYR A 186 -14.84 -26.08 -2.24
CA TYR A 186 -15.19 -24.85 -1.56
C TYR A 186 -15.34 -23.70 -2.56
N LEU A 187 -16.31 -22.82 -2.31
CA LEU A 187 -16.41 -21.53 -2.96
C LEU A 187 -16.25 -20.44 -1.92
N VAL A 188 -15.38 -19.46 -2.20
CA VAL A 188 -15.35 -18.19 -1.48
C VAL A 188 -16.05 -17.17 -2.38
N VAL A 189 -17.21 -16.67 -1.94
CA VAL A 189 -18.15 -15.90 -2.79
C VAL A 189 -18.58 -14.60 -2.12
N GLU A 190 -18.93 -13.60 -2.93
CA GLU A 190 -19.55 -12.34 -2.47
C GLU A 190 -21.04 -12.51 -2.14
N ASP A 191 -21.77 -13.24 -2.96
CA ASP A 191 -23.20 -13.49 -2.80
C ASP A 191 -23.50 -15.00 -2.70
N PRO A 192 -23.84 -15.52 -1.51
CA PRO A 192 -24.14 -16.93 -1.33
C PRO A 192 -25.48 -17.32 -1.96
N THR A 193 -26.38 -16.36 -2.24
CA THR A 193 -27.71 -16.61 -2.81
C THR A 193 -27.67 -16.91 -4.30
N ALA A 194 -26.59 -16.54 -4.98
CA ALA A 194 -26.35 -16.87 -6.39
C ALA A 194 -26.12 -18.39 -6.62
N TYR A 195 -25.94 -19.18 -5.56
CA TYR A 195 -25.62 -20.60 -5.64
C TYR A 195 -26.75 -21.46 -5.06
N PRO A 196 -27.22 -22.52 -5.78
CA PRO A 196 -28.33 -23.34 -5.32
C PRO A 196 -28.03 -24.05 -3.99
N THR A 197 -28.90 -23.85 -3.00
CA THR A 197 -28.80 -24.46 -1.66
C THR A 197 -28.90 -25.98 -1.68
N GLU A 198 -29.45 -26.57 -2.76
CA GLU A 198 -29.47 -28.02 -2.98
C GLU A 198 -28.08 -28.61 -3.19
N LYS A 199 -27.17 -27.84 -3.81
CA LYS A 199 -25.79 -28.26 -4.12
C LYS A 199 -24.78 -27.75 -3.09
N TRP A 200 -25.01 -26.55 -2.55
CA TRP A 200 -24.04 -25.84 -1.72
C TRP A 200 -24.56 -25.71 -0.29
N ASN A 201 -23.70 -26.08 0.67
CA ASN A 201 -23.94 -25.84 2.08
C ASN A 201 -23.19 -24.59 2.54
N PHE A 202 -23.87 -23.71 3.26
CA PHE A 202 -23.23 -22.56 3.89
C PHE A 202 -22.37 -23.03 5.06
N VAL A 203 -21.09 -22.63 5.08
CA VAL A 203 -20.13 -23.01 6.13
C VAL A 203 -19.89 -21.86 7.10
N GLY A 204 -19.77 -20.64 6.58
CA GLY A 204 -19.49 -19.46 7.40
C GLY A 204 -19.27 -18.21 6.57
N SER A 205 -19.15 -17.09 7.26
CA SER A 205 -18.92 -15.78 6.65
C SER A 205 -17.71 -15.09 7.27
N VAL A 206 -17.14 -14.17 6.50
CA VAL A 206 -16.03 -13.32 6.90
C VAL A 206 -16.48 -11.88 6.85
N GLU A 207 -16.22 -11.19 7.96
CA GLU A 207 -16.54 -9.78 8.08
C GLU A 207 -15.49 -8.89 7.42
N ALA A 208 -15.94 -7.79 6.83
CA ALA A 208 -15.10 -6.73 6.28
C ALA A 208 -15.51 -5.36 6.83
N PHE A 209 -14.65 -4.37 6.65
CA PHE A 209 -14.94 -2.98 6.99
C PHE A 209 -16.25 -2.50 6.34
N GLU A 210 -17.11 -1.88 7.14
CA GLU A 210 -18.28 -1.17 6.65
C GLU A 210 -18.10 0.34 6.82
N ARG A 211 -17.83 0.79 8.05
CA ARG A 211 -17.71 2.21 8.40
C ARG A 211 -17.04 2.40 9.76
N VAL A 212 -16.64 3.63 10.04
CA VAL A 212 -16.28 4.07 11.39
C VAL A 212 -17.49 4.75 12.01
N ASP A 213 -18.00 4.22 13.12
CA ASP A 213 -18.98 4.90 13.96
C ASP A 213 -18.27 5.96 14.80
N ILE A 214 -18.36 7.22 14.37
CA ILE A 214 -17.72 8.36 15.03
C ILE A 214 -18.28 8.58 16.44
N LYS A 215 -19.57 8.31 16.66
CA LYS A 215 -20.21 8.50 17.98
C LYS A 215 -19.70 7.48 18.99
N ARG A 216 -19.45 6.25 18.54
CA ARG A 216 -18.96 5.16 19.38
C ARG A 216 -17.45 4.93 19.29
N LEU A 217 -16.76 5.72 18.47
CA LEU A 217 -15.33 5.57 18.13
C LEU A 217 -14.96 4.11 17.83
N ARG A 218 -15.81 3.42 17.06
CA ARG A 218 -15.68 1.98 16.80
C ARG A 218 -15.75 1.69 15.31
N VAL A 219 -14.90 0.76 14.87
CA VAL A 219 -14.96 0.20 13.51
C VAL A 219 -16.13 -0.79 13.45
N MET A 220 -17.05 -0.53 12.54
CA MET A 220 -18.17 -1.43 12.22
C MET A 220 -17.76 -2.32 11.06
N THR A 221 -18.05 -3.60 11.20
CA THR A 221 -17.78 -4.64 10.22
C THR A 221 -19.08 -5.34 9.86
N LYS A 222 -19.14 -5.89 8.64
CA LYS A 222 -20.28 -6.65 8.15
C LYS A 222 -19.84 -7.89 7.38
N PRO A 223 -20.62 -8.99 7.40
CA PRO A 223 -20.39 -10.13 6.51
C PRO A 223 -20.31 -9.68 5.06
N THR A 224 -19.22 -10.05 4.38
CA THR A 224 -18.92 -9.58 3.02
C THR A 224 -18.45 -10.72 2.10
N LEU A 225 -17.75 -11.71 2.65
CA LEU A 225 -17.42 -12.93 1.93
C LEU A 225 -18.03 -14.13 2.66
N PHE A 226 -18.44 -15.12 1.89
CA PHE A 226 -19.10 -16.30 2.38
C PHE A 226 -18.39 -17.54 1.84
N VAL A 227 -18.28 -18.57 2.68
CA VAL A 227 -17.69 -19.85 2.31
C VAL A 227 -18.79 -20.88 2.17
N LEU A 228 -18.87 -21.46 0.98
CA LEU A 228 -19.79 -22.54 0.64
C LEU A 228 -19.00 -23.83 0.47
N ARG A 229 -19.57 -24.95 0.91
CA ARG A 229 -19.03 -26.31 0.68
C ARG A 229 -19.96 -27.08 -0.22
N ASN A 230 -19.38 -27.75 -1.21
CA ASN A 230 -20.12 -28.63 -2.10
C ASN A 230 -20.63 -29.85 -1.33
N LYS A 231 -21.93 -30.13 -1.41
CA LYS A 231 -22.54 -31.28 -0.73
C LYS A 231 -22.16 -32.62 -1.37
N ALA A 232 -21.80 -32.63 -2.65
CA ALA A 232 -21.40 -33.86 -3.34
C ALA A 232 -20.04 -34.40 -2.84
N GLY A 233 -19.14 -33.51 -2.39
CA GLY A 233 -17.84 -33.88 -1.83
C GLY A 233 -17.82 -34.09 -0.31
N ALA A 234 -18.98 -34.06 0.34
CA ALA A 234 -19.13 -34.27 1.80
C ALA A 234 -19.61 -35.69 2.16
N ARG A 235 -19.86 -36.55 1.17
CA ARG A 235 -20.18 -37.97 1.35
C ARG A 235 -18.93 -38.83 1.26
#